data_AF-A0A933MMT9-F1
#
_entry.id   AF-A0A933MMT9-F1
#
_cell.length_a   1.000
_cell.length_b   1.000
_cell.length_c   1.000
_cell.angle_alpha   90.00
_cell.angle_beta   90.00
_cell.angle_gamma   90.00
#
_symmetry.space_group_name_H-M   'P 1'
#
loop_
_entity.id
_entity.type
_entity.pdbx_description
1 polymer ?
#
loop_
_entity_poly.entity_id
_entity_poly.type
_entity_poly.pdbx_seq_one_letter_code
_entity_poly.pdbx_strand_id
1 'polypeptide(L)'
;MDSIIEYRDDRAATNDYPRRIVSPTAPSACCMDHMERIGRPAFDGNWRFFYKRCMVCGYTVRCFYAPSLMAVVETARQIRLTLAEMNLGTGKRKRRTRAEIEQEIAAALDRVPRRSQQVNQPHSLMPLRRRRSAPSPA
;
A
#
# COMPACT_ATOMS: atom_id res chain seq x y z
N MET A 1 -17.74 -19.34 -8.34
CA MET A 1 -18.51 -19.74 -9.54
C MET A 1 -17.62 -20.65 -10.37
N ASP A 2 -18.14 -21.72 -10.95
CA ASP A 2 -17.29 -22.60 -11.75
C ASP A 2 -16.83 -21.86 -13.03
N SER A 3 -15.56 -22.05 -13.35
CA SER A 3 -14.96 -21.47 -14.56
C SER A 3 -15.63 -22.06 -15.80
N ILE A 4 -16.00 -21.23 -16.78
CA ILE A 4 -16.51 -21.71 -18.08
C ILE A 4 -15.38 -22.26 -18.98
N ILE A 5 -14.12 -22.11 -18.56
CA ILE A 5 -12.95 -22.63 -19.26
C ILE A 5 -12.76 -24.10 -18.90
N GLU A 6 -12.72 -24.95 -19.92
CA GLU A 6 -12.35 -26.34 -19.83
C GLU A 6 -10.97 -26.52 -20.49
N TYR A 7 -9.99 -26.93 -19.69
CA TYR A 7 -8.62 -27.13 -20.14
C TYR A 7 -8.43 -28.54 -20.68
N ARG A 8 -8.15 -28.64 -21.98
CA ARG A 8 -8.05 -29.90 -22.72
C ARG A 8 -7.07 -29.79 -23.86
N ASP A 9 -6.30 -30.86 -24.05
CA ASP A 9 -5.35 -30.99 -25.15
C ASP A 9 -5.79 -32.05 -26.18
N ASP A 10 -6.84 -32.82 -25.87
CA ASP A 10 -7.41 -33.85 -26.74
C ASP A 10 -8.39 -33.29 -27.79
N ARG A 11 -8.69 -31.99 -27.75
CA ARG A 11 -9.63 -31.31 -28.65
C ARG A 11 -9.11 -29.94 -29.05
N ALA A 12 -9.54 -29.48 -30.22
CA ALA A 12 -9.24 -28.14 -30.69
C ALA A 12 -9.84 -27.07 -29.75
N ALA A 13 -9.13 -25.96 -29.62
CA ALA A 13 -9.56 -24.84 -28.80
C ALA A 13 -10.79 -24.16 -29.44
N THR A 14 -11.90 -24.06 -28.69
CA THR A 14 -13.14 -23.40 -29.15
C THR A 14 -13.56 -22.28 -28.20
N ASN A 15 -14.32 -21.31 -28.72
CA ASN A 15 -14.81 -20.16 -27.96
C ASN A 15 -16.32 -20.01 -28.14
N ASP A 16 -17.09 -20.63 -27.24
CA ASP A 16 -18.55 -20.53 -27.18
C ASP A 16 -18.98 -19.59 -26.04
N TYR A 17 -18.18 -18.54 -25.77
CA TYR A 17 -18.49 -17.54 -24.76
C TYR A 17 -19.90 -16.95 -25.00
N PRO A 18 -20.74 -16.80 -23.96
CA PRO A 18 -20.44 -16.93 -22.53
C PRO A 18 -20.66 -18.33 -21.93
N ARG A 19 -21.01 -19.35 -22.74
CA ARG A 19 -21.43 -20.66 -22.24
C ARG A 19 -20.25 -21.55 -21.85
N ARG A 20 -19.25 -21.66 -22.72
CA ARG A 20 -18.11 -22.56 -22.55
C ARG A 20 -16.92 -22.09 -23.38
N ILE A 21 -15.71 -22.35 -22.91
CA ILE A 21 -14.47 -22.12 -23.66
C ILE A 21 -13.61 -23.37 -23.51
N VAL A 22 -13.18 -23.96 -24.62
CA VAL A 22 -12.16 -25.02 -24.60
C VAL A 22 -10.80 -24.38 -24.86
N SER A 23 -9.88 -24.58 -23.93
CA SER A 23 -8.52 -24.02 -23.97
C SER A 23 -7.50 -25.15 -23.89
N PRO A 24 -6.35 -25.04 -24.59
CA PRO A 24 -5.16 -25.83 -24.26
C PRO A 24 -4.80 -25.68 -22.79
N THR A 25 -4.23 -26.73 -22.19
CA THR A 25 -3.86 -26.73 -20.76
C THR A 25 -2.69 -25.81 -20.45
N ALA A 26 -1.79 -25.60 -21.42
CA ALA A 26 -0.60 -24.78 -21.27
C ALA A 26 -0.52 -23.63 -22.29
N PRO A 27 0.08 -22.48 -21.92
CA PRO A 27 0.37 -21.42 -22.86
C PRO A 27 1.46 -21.84 -23.85
N SER A 28 1.47 -21.20 -25.01
CA SER A 28 2.52 -21.31 -26.03
C SER A 28 3.21 -19.97 -26.25
N ALA A 29 4.31 -19.94 -27.02
CA ALA A 29 5.08 -18.73 -27.28
C ALA A 29 4.23 -17.56 -27.83
N CYS A 30 3.22 -17.86 -28.66
CA CYS A 30 2.33 -16.83 -29.22
C CYS A 30 1.43 -16.13 -28.16
N CYS A 31 1.31 -16.67 -26.95
CA CYS A 31 0.45 -16.09 -25.91
C CYS A 31 1.00 -14.79 -25.33
N MET A 32 2.28 -14.46 -25.50
CA MET A 32 2.81 -13.21 -24.96
C MET A 32 2.20 -11.98 -25.65
N ASP A 33 2.01 -12.05 -26.97
CA ASP A 33 1.64 -10.88 -27.77
C ASP A 33 0.19 -10.91 -28.29
N HIS A 34 -0.42 -12.10 -28.36
CA HIS A 34 -1.72 -12.28 -29.02
C HIS A 34 -2.89 -12.50 -28.05
N MET A 35 -2.73 -12.16 -26.77
CA MET A 35 -3.78 -12.33 -25.75
C MET A 35 -4.76 -11.15 -25.76
N GLU A 36 -5.97 -11.41 -26.24
CA GLU A 36 -7.04 -10.42 -26.30
C GLU A 36 -8.09 -10.67 -25.23
N ARG A 37 -8.71 -9.58 -24.76
CA ARG A 37 -9.83 -9.66 -23.83
C ARG A 37 -11.09 -10.13 -24.59
N ILE A 38 -11.78 -11.10 -24.04
CA ILE A 38 -13.08 -11.56 -24.53
C ILE A 38 -14.17 -11.30 -23.49
N GLY A 39 -15.32 -10.83 -23.97
CA GLY A 39 -16.52 -10.66 -23.17
C GLY A 39 -16.49 -9.52 -22.15
N ARG A 40 -17.51 -9.53 -21.29
CA ARG A 40 -17.71 -8.52 -20.24
C ARG A 40 -16.96 -8.92 -18.96
N PRO A 41 -16.62 -7.96 -18.08
CA PRO A 41 -16.09 -8.30 -16.77
C PRO A 41 -17.12 -9.12 -16.00
N ALA A 42 -16.63 -10.08 -15.24
CA ALA A 42 -17.40 -10.93 -14.35
C ALA A 42 -16.81 -10.85 -12.93
N PHE A 43 -17.50 -11.49 -11.99
CA PHE A 43 -17.11 -11.52 -10.58
C PHE A 43 -16.88 -12.96 -10.14
N ASP A 44 -15.78 -13.21 -9.44
CA ASP A 44 -15.57 -14.46 -8.71
C ASP A 44 -15.23 -14.11 -7.26
N GLY A 45 -16.19 -14.37 -6.37
CA GLY A 45 -16.15 -13.90 -4.99
C GLY A 45 -15.89 -12.39 -4.90
N ASN A 46 -14.78 -12.05 -4.26
CA ASN A 46 -14.36 -10.67 -4.00
C ASN A 46 -13.56 -10.03 -5.13
N TRP A 47 -13.44 -10.66 -6.29
CA TRP A 47 -12.60 -10.18 -7.38
C TRP A 47 -13.39 -9.97 -8.67
N ARG A 48 -13.01 -8.91 -9.39
CA ARG A 48 -13.38 -8.65 -10.77
C ARG A 48 -12.36 -9.27 -11.70
N PHE A 49 -12.86 -9.94 -12.73
CA PHE A 49 -12.01 -10.52 -13.75
C PHE A 49 -12.65 -10.38 -15.13
N PHE A 50 -11.85 -10.58 -16.17
CA PHE A 50 -12.33 -10.84 -17.52
C PHE A 50 -11.53 -12.00 -18.10
N TYR A 51 -12.05 -12.61 -19.16
CA TYR A 51 -11.32 -13.66 -19.87
C TYR A 51 -10.35 -13.04 -20.87
N LYS A 52 -9.13 -13.57 -20.94
CA LYS A 52 -8.19 -13.31 -22.03
C LYS A 52 -7.98 -14.57 -22.83
N ARG A 53 -7.98 -14.48 -24.16
CA ARG A 53 -7.76 -15.59 -25.08
C ARG A 53 -6.70 -15.23 -26.11
N CYS A 54 -5.80 -16.17 -26.38
CA CYS A 54 -4.83 -16.05 -27.46
C CYS A 54 -5.53 -16.22 -28.80
N MET A 55 -5.40 -15.24 -29.69
CA MET A 55 -6.02 -15.28 -31.03
C MET A 55 -5.36 -16.29 -31.98
N VAL A 56 -4.19 -16.82 -31.62
CA VAL A 56 -3.44 -17.80 -32.42
C VAL A 56 -3.70 -19.23 -31.95
N CYS A 57 -3.36 -19.56 -30.70
CA CYS A 57 -3.48 -20.94 -30.19
C CYS A 57 -4.76 -21.20 -29.36
N GLY A 58 -5.56 -20.18 -29.06
CA GLY A 58 -6.78 -20.33 -28.28
C GLY A 58 -6.61 -20.51 -26.76
N TYR A 59 -5.37 -20.47 -26.24
CA TYR A 59 -5.11 -20.48 -24.79
C TYR A 59 -5.90 -19.37 -24.09
N THR A 60 -6.65 -19.73 -23.05
CA THR A 60 -7.58 -18.81 -22.36
C THR A 60 -7.34 -18.81 -20.85
N VAL A 61 -7.33 -17.64 -20.23
CA VAL A 61 -7.19 -17.47 -18.78
C VAL A 61 -8.19 -16.46 -18.22
N ARG A 62 -8.42 -16.52 -16.90
CA ARG A 62 -9.06 -15.46 -16.14
C ARG A 62 -8.01 -14.42 -15.73
N CYS A 63 -8.23 -13.16 -16.08
CA CYS A 63 -7.40 -12.03 -15.69
C CYS A 63 -8.10 -11.24 -14.58
N PHE A 64 -7.69 -11.47 -13.33
CA PHE A 64 -8.17 -10.74 -12.16
C PHE A 64 -7.48 -9.38 -12.08
N TYR A 65 -8.23 -8.29 -11.95
CA TYR A 65 -7.67 -6.93 -12.08
C TYR A 65 -8.11 -5.95 -11.00
N ALA A 66 -9.17 -6.24 -10.24
CA ALA A 66 -9.61 -5.38 -9.16
C ALA A 66 -10.46 -6.14 -8.13
N PRO A 67 -10.52 -5.70 -6.87
CA PRO A 67 -11.55 -6.14 -5.95
C PRO A 67 -12.96 -5.78 -6.44
N SER A 68 -13.96 -6.54 -6.02
CA SER A 68 -15.38 -6.24 -6.25
C SER A 68 -15.82 -5.04 -5.39
N LEU A 69 -16.90 -4.35 -5.79
CA LEU A 69 -17.40 -3.22 -4.98
C LEU A 69 -17.85 -3.70 -3.60
N MET A 70 -18.46 -4.89 -3.53
CA MET A 70 -18.87 -5.50 -2.26
C MET A 70 -17.67 -5.77 -1.36
N ALA A 71 -16.56 -6.28 -1.90
CA ALA A 71 -15.33 -6.49 -1.15
C ALA A 71 -14.78 -5.19 -0.56
N VAL A 72 -14.77 -4.11 -1.37
CA VAL A 72 -14.34 -2.78 -0.91
C VAL A 72 -15.25 -2.25 0.20
N VAL A 73 -16.57 -2.37 0.05
CA VAL A 73 -17.55 -1.90 1.03
C VAL A 73 -17.42 -2.67 2.35
N GLU A 74 -17.28 -3.99 2.29
CA GLU A 74 -17.11 -4.81 3.50
C GLU A 74 -15.80 -4.48 4.22
N THR A 75 -14.71 -4.30 3.46
CA THR A 75 -13.42 -3.87 4.03
C THR A 75 -13.55 -2.51 4.72
N ALA A 76 -14.21 -1.55 4.08
CA ALA A 76 -14.46 -0.24 4.68
C ALA A 76 -15.37 -0.30 5.92
N ARG A 77 -16.32 -1.24 5.96
CA ARG A 77 -17.13 -1.50 7.16
C ARG A 77 -16.28 -2.06 8.28
N GLN A 78 -15.45 -3.07 8.02
CA GLN A 78 -14.58 -3.68 9.02
C GLN A 78 -13.59 -2.67 9.60
N ILE A 79 -12.94 -1.86 8.75
CA ILE A 79 -12.05 -0.79 9.19
C ILE A 79 -12.79 0.18 10.12
N ARG A 80 -14.01 0.61 9.76
CA ARG A 80 -14.79 1.50 10.62
C ARG A 80 -15.11 0.88 11.97
N LEU A 81 -15.47 -0.40 12.02
CA LEU A 81 -15.75 -1.10 13.28
C LEU A 81 -14.50 -1.23 14.14
N THR A 82 -13.37 -1.66 13.56
CA THR A 82 -12.09 -1.77 14.28
C THR A 82 -11.63 -0.41 14.81
N LEU A 83 -11.76 0.66 14.03
CA LEU A 83 -11.46 2.02 14.50
C LEU A 83 -12.41 2.45 15.61
N ALA A 84 -13.69 2.10 15.55
CA ALA A 84 -14.64 2.37 16.61
C ALA A 84 -14.25 1.63 17.91
N GLU A 85 -13.89 0.35 17.83
CA GLU A 85 -13.40 -0.43 18.98
C GLU A 85 -12.15 0.20 19.61
N MET A 86 -11.18 0.61 18.78
CA MET A 86 -9.99 1.31 19.25
C MET A 86 -10.31 2.66 19.91
N ASN A 87 -11.24 3.43 19.33
CA ASN A 87 -11.67 4.74 19.83
C ASN A 87 -12.54 4.64 21.09
N LEU A 88 -13.32 3.57 21.23
CA LEU A 88 -14.14 3.28 22.40
C LEU A 88 -13.28 2.89 23.60
N GLY A 89 -12.00 2.54 23.39
CA GLY A 89 -11.07 2.28 24.46
C GLY A 89 -11.55 1.13 25.34
N THR A 90 -11.41 -0.11 24.86
CA THR A 90 -11.52 -1.29 25.74
C THR A 90 -10.40 -1.35 26.80
N GLY A 91 -9.43 -0.43 26.74
CA GLY A 91 -8.55 -0.14 27.86
C GLY A 91 -9.17 0.85 28.85
N LYS A 92 -8.89 0.69 30.14
CA LYS A 92 -9.31 1.57 31.27
C LYS A 92 -8.89 3.06 31.16
N ARG A 93 -8.45 3.54 29.99
CA ARG A 93 -8.09 4.94 29.77
C ARG A 93 -9.36 5.72 29.44
N LYS A 94 -9.86 6.42 30.45
CA LYS A 94 -10.88 7.47 30.33
C LYS A 94 -10.56 8.36 29.11
N ARG A 95 -11.52 8.51 28.20
CA ARG A 95 -11.42 9.45 27.07
C ARG A 95 -11.21 10.85 27.67
N ARG A 96 -10.04 11.47 27.41
CA ARG A 96 -9.71 12.75 28.02
C ARG A 96 -10.70 13.82 27.56
N THR A 97 -11.19 14.61 28.49
CA THR A 97 -12.02 15.76 28.14
C THR A 97 -11.16 16.88 27.54
N ARG A 98 -11.76 17.77 26.76
CA ARG A 98 -11.06 18.93 26.19
C ARG A 98 -10.38 19.77 27.28
N ALA A 99 -11.03 19.91 28.43
CA ALA A 99 -10.49 20.61 29.59
C ALA A 99 -9.27 19.90 30.21
N GLU A 100 -9.28 18.56 30.31
CA GLU A 100 -8.13 17.78 30.79
C GLU A 100 -6.92 17.94 29.84
N ILE A 101 -7.14 17.99 28.52
CA ILE A 101 -6.09 18.23 27.52
C ILE A 101 -5.53 19.64 27.65
N GLU A 102 -6.39 20.65 27.77
CA GLU A 102 -5.98 22.06 27.92
C GLU A 102 -5.17 22.28 29.21
N GLN A 103 -5.54 21.63 30.32
CA GLN A 103 -4.79 21.69 31.57
C GLN A 103 -3.41 21.04 31.48
N GLU A 104 -3.28 19.91 30.79
CA GLU A 104 -2.00 19.23 30.59
C GLU A 104 -1.06 20.06 29.71
N ILE A 105 -1.59 20.72 28.66
CA ILE A 105 -0.83 21.66 27.82
C ILE A 105 -0.36 22.85 28.67
N ALA A 106 -1.24 23.46 29.46
CA ALA A 106 -0.87 24.58 30.33
C ALA A 106 0.22 24.17 31.34
N ALA A 107 0.08 23.02 32.00
CA ALA A 107 1.06 22.51 32.95
C ALA A 107 2.41 22.16 32.29
N ALA A 108 2.40 21.68 31.04
CA ALA A 108 3.62 21.39 30.29
C ALA A 108 4.34 22.69 29.89
N LEU A 109 3.61 23.71 29.46
CA LEU A 109 4.17 25.03 29.14
C LEU A 109 4.77 25.72 30.36
N ASP A 110 4.17 25.55 31.53
CA ASP A 110 4.66 26.11 32.80
C ASP A 110 5.94 25.42 33.30
N ARG A 111 6.11 24.13 32.96
CA ARG A 111 7.32 23.34 33.26
C ARG A 111 8.49 23.61 32.31
N VAL A 112 8.31 24.37 31.23
CA VAL A 112 9.43 24.81 30.40
C VAL A 112 10.15 25.92 31.17
N PRO A 113 11.36 25.70 31.72
CA PRO A 113 12.09 26.82 32.30
C PRO A 113 12.31 27.84 31.19
N ARG A 114 11.91 29.10 31.42
CA ARG A 114 12.34 30.22 30.58
C ARG A 114 13.85 30.09 30.47
N ARG A 115 14.35 29.59 29.33
CA ARG A 115 15.77 29.61 29.00
C ARG A 115 16.15 31.07 29.07
N SER A 116 16.76 31.43 30.18
CA SER A 116 17.12 32.79 30.54
C SER A 116 17.89 33.39 29.39
N GLN A 117 17.57 34.65 29.10
CA GLN A 117 18.25 35.52 28.16
C GLN A 117 19.72 35.76 28.59
N GLN A 118 20.55 34.72 28.56
CA GLN A 118 21.99 34.78 28.74
C GLN A 118 22.68 34.13 27.53
N VAL A 119 22.43 34.67 26.34
CA VAL A 119 23.30 34.47 25.18
C VAL A 119 23.44 35.83 24.51
N ASN A 120 24.25 36.70 25.12
CA ASN A 120 24.89 37.85 24.48
C ASN A 120 25.98 38.38 25.43
N GLN A 121 27.01 37.57 25.67
CA GLN A 121 28.35 38.10 25.93
C GLN A 121 29.17 37.88 24.67
N PRO A 122 29.79 38.92 24.08
CA PRO A 122 30.69 38.73 22.96
C PRO A 122 31.93 37.98 23.47
N HIS A 123 32.19 36.80 22.90
CA HIS A 123 33.42 36.07 23.14
C HIS A 123 34.62 36.93 22.69
N SER A 124 35.45 37.35 23.65
CA SER A 124 36.75 37.94 23.36
C SER A 124 37.62 36.91 22.64
N LEU A 125 37.96 37.18 21.38
CA LEU A 125 38.84 36.35 20.58
C LEU A 125 40.22 36.28 21.24
N MET A 126 40.69 35.06 21.54
CA MET A 126 42.07 34.83 21.98
C MET A 126 43.06 35.19 20.86
N PRO A 127 44.22 35.79 21.18
CA PRO A 127 45.23 36.11 20.17
C PRO A 127 45.94 34.85 19.68
N LEU A 128 45.98 34.67 18.37
CA LEU A 128 46.71 33.60 17.67
C LEU A 128 48.21 33.68 18.01
N ARG A 129 48.74 32.64 18.67
CA ARG A 129 50.17 32.43 18.89
C ARG A 129 50.90 32.34 17.54
N ARG A 130 51.78 33.30 17.24
CA ARG A 130 52.76 33.24 16.14
C ARG A 130 53.63 31.99 16.29
N ARG A 131 53.61 31.11 15.29
CA ARG A 131 54.58 30.01 15.13
C ARG A 131 55.98 30.62 14.97
N ARG A 132 56.91 30.25 15.85
CA ARG A 132 58.35 30.44 15.63
C ARG A 132 58.83 29.41 14.61
N SER A 133 59.56 29.87 13.60
CA SER A 133 60.30 29.07 12.63
C SER A 133 61.47 28.34 13.32
N ALA A 134 61.69 27.08 12.96
CA ALA A 134 62.87 26.30 13.36
C ALA A 134 63.97 26.42 12.27
N PRO A 135 65.26 26.38 12.63
CA PRO A 135 66.37 26.51 11.68
C PRO A 135 66.70 25.19 10.95
N SER A 136 67.19 25.34 9.72
CA SER A 136 67.59 24.27 8.79
C SER A 136 68.93 23.63 9.16
N PRO A 137 69.14 22.32 8.92
CA PRO A 137 70.44 21.68 9.11
C PRO A 137 71.36 21.89 7.90
N ALA A 138 72.67 21.97 8.16
CA ALA A 138 73.76 21.85 7.20
C ALA A 138 74.32 20.43 7.22
#